data_AF-A0A3C0MDD1-F1
#
_entry.id   AF-A0A3C0MDD1-F1
#
_cell.length_a   1.000
_cell.length_b   1.000
_cell.length_c   1.000
_cell.angle_alpha   90.00
_cell.angle_beta   90.00
_cell.angle_gamma   90.00
#
_symmetry.space_group_name_H-M   'P 1'
#
loop_
_entity.id
_entity.type
_entity.pdbx_description
1 polymer ?
#
loop_
_entity_poly.entity_id
_entity_poly.type
_entity_poly.pdbx_seq_one_letter_code
_entity_poly.pdbx_strand_id
1 'polypeptide(L)'
;MIGDYTANDIVAISIARVWLSVTNAAPVRHRGEDGGSAMRWVAVILAAVFLGNGAFMLVSPKDWFAAIPGVAETGPYNSHLVRDVGIAYGVAGLATLWGAFGGGWRCYALALAFIGAHAVLHVIETLSGHAHAAHHGPTLLNDVAGIYVPAAGLLWLTIRARQMNP
;
A
#
# COMPACT_ATOMS: atom_id res chain seq x y z
N MET A 1 -27.86 -42.19 4.35
CA MET A 1 -28.63 -40.93 4.36
C MET A 1 -27.63 -39.79 4.45
N ILE A 2 -27.39 -39.09 3.35
CA ILE A 2 -26.69 -37.81 3.35
C ILE A 2 -27.80 -36.78 3.59
N GLY A 3 -27.73 -36.03 4.69
CA GLY A 3 -28.77 -35.05 5.04
C GLY A 3 -28.83 -33.93 4.00
N ASP A 4 -30.05 -33.51 3.65
CA ASP A 4 -30.29 -32.45 2.68
C ASP A 4 -29.86 -31.10 3.26
N TYR A 5 -28.65 -30.65 2.92
CA TYR A 5 -28.19 -29.32 3.23
C TYR A 5 -28.98 -28.30 2.39
N THR A 6 -29.56 -27.31 3.05
CA THR A 6 -30.23 -26.19 2.39
C THR A 6 -29.20 -25.21 1.80
N ALA A 7 -29.63 -24.35 0.87
CA ALA A 7 -28.75 -23.31 0.31
C ALA A 7 -28.12 -22.41 1.40
N ASN A 8 -28.83 -22.19 2.51
CA ASN A 8 -28.33 -21.43 3.64
C ASN A 8 -27.22 -22.17 4.41
N ASP A 9 -27.30 -23.50 4.50
CA ASP A 9 -26.27 -24.33 5.13
C ASP A 9 -24.97 -24.31 4.32
N ILE A 10 -25.09 -24.33 2.98
CA ILE A 10 -23.92 -24.26 2.09
C ILE A 10 -23.21 -22.90 2.21
N VAL A 11 -23.97 -21.80 2.28
CA VAL A 11 -23.40 -20.46 2.47
C VAL A 11 -22.73 -20.33 3.84
N ALA A 12 -23.37 -20.82 4.90
CA ALA A 12 -22.81 -20.80 6.25
C ALA A 12 -21.51 -21.63 6.35
N ILE A 13 -21.47 -22.82 5.73
CA ILE A 13 -20.28 -23.68 5.68
C ILE A 13 -19.16 -23.03 4.87
N SER A 14 -19.47 -22.39 3.74
CA SER A 14 -18.49 -21.69 2.91
C SER A 14 -17.88 -20.47 3.64
N ILE A 15 -18.71 -19.67 4.31
CA ILE A 15 -18.24 -18.54 5.13
C ILE A 15 -17.38 -19.05 6.29
N ALA A 16 -17.81 -20.09 7.00
CA ALA A 16 -17.05 -20.69 8.09
C ALA A 16 -15.69 -21.25 7.62
N ARG A 17 -15.62 -21.87 6.44
CA ARG A 17 -14.36 -22.39 5.87
C ARG A 17 -13.40 -21.28 5.44
N VAL A 18 -13.92 -20.21 4.84
CA VAL A 18 -13.12 -19.02 4.55
C VAL A 18 -12.63 -18.40 5.86
N TRP A 19 -13.49 -18.29 6.87
CA TRP A 19 -13.09 -17.69 8.15
C TRP A 19 -12.02 -18.54 8.85
N LEU A 20 -12.19 -19.86 8.90
CA LEU A 20 -11.20 -20.79 9.46
C LEU A 20 -9.89 -20.80 8.66
N SER A 21 -9.92 -20.61 7.34
CA SER A 21 -8.70 -20.49 6.53
C SER A 21 -7.91 -19.21 6.81
N VAL A 22 -8.59 -18.14 7.26
CA VAL A 22 -7.97 -16.86 7.61
C VAL A 22 -7.47 -16.88 9.07
N THR A 23 -8.12 -17.62 9.98
CA THR A 23 -7.74 -17.66 11.40
C THR A 23 -6.81 -18.81 11.79
N ASN A 24 -6.78 -19.93 11.05
CA ASN A 24 -5.93 -21.10 11.37
C ASN A 24 -4.56 -21.07 10.68
N ALA A 25 -3.99 -19.89 10.43
CA ALA A 25 -2.58 -19.82 10.07
C ALA A 25 -1.76 -20.38 11.24
N ALA A 26 -1.19 -21.58 11.06
CA ALA A 26 -0.33 -22.21 12.06
C ALA A 26 0.81 -21.26 12.45
N PRO A 27 1.22 -21.22 13.73
CA PRO A 27 2.31 -20.36 14.17
C PRO A 27 3.58 -20.70 13.39
N VAL A 28 4.09 -19.72 12.64
CA VAL A 28 5.29 -19.84 11.84
C VAL A 28 6.47 -20.11 12.77
N ARG A 29 7.14 -21.26 12.60
CA ARG A 29 8.41 -21.55 13.26
C ARG A 29 9.45 -20.51 12.86
N HIS A 30 10.06 -19.86 13.84
CA HIS A 30 11.22 -19.00 13.66
C HIS A 30 12.35 -19.75 12.93
N ARG A 31 12.62 -19.37 11.68
CA ARG A 31 13.77 -19.82 10.91
C ARG A 31 14.45 -18.57 10.32
N GLY A 32 15.66 -18.27 10.82
CA GLY A 32 16.53 -17.18 10.36
C GLY A 32 16.00 -15.79 10.76
N GLU A 33 16.48 -15.27 11.89
CA GLU A 33 16.01 -14.02 12.51
C GLU A 33 16.37 -12.76 11.69
N ASP A 34 17.20 -12.90 10.67
CA ASP A 34 17.89 -11.84 9.95
C ASP A 34 17.04 -11.33 8.76
N GLY A 35 16.47 -12.24 7.97
CA GLY A 35 15.73 -11.90 6.75
C GLY A 35 14.28 -11.45 7.00
N GLY A 36 13.61 -12.08 7.97
CA GLY A 36 12.24 -11.74 8.35
C GLY A 36 12.14 -10.44 9.14
N SER A 37 13.15 -10.13 9.97
CA SER A 37 13.18 -8.88 10.75
C SER A 37 13.39 -7.65 9.87
N ALA A 38 14.32 -7.70 8.91
CA ALA A 38 14.56 -6.61 7.97
C ALA A 38 13.33 -6.28 7.13
N MET A 39 12.66 -7.30 6.56
CA MET A 39 11.42 -7.11 5.80
C MET A 39 10.31 -6.49 6.66
N ARG A 40 10.16 -6.97 7.90
CA ARG A 40 9.16 -6.44 8.82
C ARG A 40 9.42 -4.97 9.15
N TRP A 41 10.68 -4.57 9.38
CA TRP A 41 11.03 -3.18 9.61
C TRP A 41 10.74 -2.30 8.40
N VAL A 42 11.13 -2.73 7.19
CA VAL A 42 10.80 -2.01 5.95
C VAL A 42 9.28 -1.85 5.80
N ALA A 43 8.51 -2.92 6.02
CA ALA A 43 7.06 -2.87 5.93
C ALA A 43 6.43 -1.93 6.98
N VAL A 44 6.92 -1.96 8.22
CA VAL A 44 6.42 -1.06 9.28
C VAL A 44 6.75 0.40 8.98
N ILE A 45 7.97 0.70 8.50
CA ILE A 45 8.37 2.06 8.12
C ILE A 45 7.48 2.57 6.98
N LEU A 46 7.32 1.77 5.91
CA LEU A 46 6.47 2.14 4.77
C LEU A 46 5.01 2.33 5.20
N ALA A 47 4.47 1.43 6.03
CA ALA A 47 3.13 1.55 6.56
C ALA A 47 2.96 2.85 7.38
N ALA A 48 3.92 3.19 8.24
CA ALA A 48 3.89 4.43 9.02
C ALA A 48 3.93 5.67 8.12
N VAL A 49 4.77 5.67 7.08
CA VAL A 49 4.83 6.76 6.09
C VAL A 49 3.49 6.91 5.36
N PHE A 50 2.91 5.82 4.87
CA PHE A 50 1.64 5.87 4.15
C PHE A 50 0.48 6.31 5.03
N LEU A 51 0.38 5.77 6.25
CA LEU A 51 -0.64 6.17 7.21
C LEU A 51 -0.49 7.61 7.65
N GLY A 52 0.74 8.07 7.92
CA GLY A 52 1.02 9.46 8.26
C GLY A 52 0.66 10.42 7.13
N ASN A 53 1.07 10.11 5.90
CA ASN A 53 0.77 10.92 4.72
C ASN A 53 -0.74 10.96 4.43
N GLY A 54 -1.41 9.80 4.48
CA GLY A 54 -2.86 9.70 4.31
C GLY A 54 -3.62 10.45 5.40
N ALA A 55 -3.19 10.35 6.66
CA ALA A 55 -3.78 11.11 7.76
C ALA A 55 -3.61 12.62 7.58
N PHE A 56 -2.45 13.09 7.12
CA PHE A 56 -2.23 14.52 6.84
C PHE A 56 -3.19 15.02 5.74
N MET A 57 -3.34 14.27 4.64
CA MET A 57 -4.30 14.58 3.58
C MET A 57 -5.76 14.60 4.06
N LEU A 58 -6.12 13.73 5.00
CA LEU A 58 -7.48 13.66 5.54
C LEU A 58 -7.79 14.82 6.50
N VAL A 59 -6.87 15.09 7.42
CA VAL A 59 -7.02 16.07 8.51
C VAL A 59 -6.83 17.50 8.00
N SER A 60 -5.75 17.77 7.26
CA SER A 60 -5.47 19.09 6.69
C SER A 60 -5.08 19.00 5.22
N PRO A 61 -6.06 18.73 4.32
CA PRO A 61 -5.80 18.58 2.88
C PRO A 61 -5.19 19.84 2.24
N LYS A 62 -5.54 21.03 2.75
CA LYS A 62 -5.04 22.30 2.20
C LYS A 62 -3.56 22.52 2.55
N ASP A 63 -3.18 22.24 3.79
CA ASP A 63 -1.80 22.37 4.22
C ASP A 63 -0.93 21.32 3.55
N TRP A 64 -1.43 20.08 3.40
CA TRP A 64 -0.75 19.06 2.62
C TRP A 64 -0.50 19.53 1.18
N PHE A 65 -1.53 20.04 0.51
CA PHE A 65 -1.42 20.52 -0.87
C PHE A 65 -0.39 21.66 -1.03
N ALA A 66 -0.25 22.53 -0.03
CA ALA A 66 0.73 23.61 -0.05
C ALA A 66 2.15 23.17 0.36
N ALA A 67 2.28 22.09 1.12
CA ALA A 67 3.55 21.64 1.70
C ALA A 67 4.36 20.73 0.76
N ILE A 68 3.71 20.03 -0.18
CA ILE A 68 4.40 19.09 -1.06
C ILE A 68 4.85 19.79 -2.36
N PRO A 69 6.16 19.90 -2.61
CA PRO A 69 6.67 20.50 -3.84
C PRO A 69 6.17 19.75 -5.08
N GLY A 70 5.72 20.46 -6.11
CA GLY A 70 5.26 19.87 -7.37
C GLY A 70 3.74 19.62 -7.43
N VAL A 71 3.04 19.58 -6.29
CA VAL A 71 1.60 19.27 -6.25
C VAL A 71 0.74 20.46 -6.73
N ALA A 72 1.10 21.69 -6.39
CA ALA A 72 0.33 22.87 -6.80
C ALA A 72 0.46 23.16 -8.31
N GLU A 73 1.52 22.66 -8.92
CA GLU A 73 1.83 22.77 -10.34
C GLU A 73 0.98 21.81 -11.19
N THR A 74 0.36 20.78 -10.60
CA THR A 74 -0.49 19.82 -11.33
C THR A 74 -1.92 20.33 -11.54
N GLY A 75 -2.31 21.45 -10.92
CA GLY A 75 -3.62 22.08 -11.11
C GLY A 75 -4.19 22.75 -9.85
N PRO A 76 -5.44 23.27 -9.92
CA PRO A 76 -6.07 23.94 -8.78
C PRO A 76 -6.35 23.00 -7.61
N TYR A 77 -6.27 23.54 -6.39
CA TYR A 77 -6.61 22.80 -5.17
C TYR A 77 -8.03 22.22 -5.20
N ASN A 78 -8.13 20.92 -4.95
CA ASN A 78 -9.40 20.21 -4.76
C ASN A 78 -9.34 19.35 -3.49
N SER A 79 -10.06 19.78 -2.45
CA SER A 79 -10.07 19.09 -1.15
C SER A 79 -10.60 17.66 -1.21
N HIS A 80 -11.54 17.37 -2.12
CA HIS A 80 -12.10 16.03 -2.28
C HIS A 80 -11.04 15.10 -2.86
N LEU A 81 -10.38 15.53 -3.95
CA LEU A 81 -9.30 14.78 -4.58
C LEU A 81 -8.16 14.46 -3.61
N VAL A 82 -7.70 15.45 -2.83
CA VAL A 82 -6.63 15.22 -1.82
C VAL A 82 -7.06 14.16 -0.81
N ARG A 83 -8.32 14.18 -0.34
CA ARG A 83 -8.81 13.19 0.61
C ARG A 83 -8.99 11.81 -0.01
N ASP A 84 -9.41 11.72 -1.27
CA ASP A 84 -9.48 10.43 -1.99
C ASP A 84 -8.10 9.77 -2.09
N VAL A 85 -7.07 10.56 -2.44
CA VAL A 85 -5.68 10.11 -2.43
C VAL A 85 -5.24 9.74 -1.01
N GLY A 86 -5.64 10.52 -0.01
CA GLY A 86 -5.38 10.24 1.41
C GLY A 86 -5.95 8.89 1.86
N ILE A 87 -7.18 8.55 1.45
CA ILE A 87 -7.79 7.25 1.71
C ILE A 87 -7.00 6.14 1.03
N ALA A 88 -6.59 6.33 -0.23
CA ALA A 88 -5.81 5.34 -0.96
C ALA A 88 -4.44 5.07 -0.30
N TYR A 89 -3.76 6.12 0.17
CA TYR A 89 -2.55 6.00 1.01
C TYR A 89 -2.85 5.27 2.34
N GLY A 90 -3.96 5.59 2.99
CA GLY A 90 -4.40 4.89 4.21
C GLY A 90 -4.60 3.39 3.99
N VAL A 91 -5.29 3.02 2.91
CA VAL A 91 -5.52 1.61 2.52
C VAL A 91 -4.19 0.92 2.22
N ALA A 92 -3.29 1.56 1.47
CA ALA A 92 -1.95 1.01 1.19
C ALA A 92 -1.15 0.81 2.49
N GLY A 93 -1.21 1.75 3.44
CA GLY A 93 -0.60 1.65 4.75
C GLY A 93 -1.14 0.48 5.58
N LEU A 94 -2.46 0.35 5.68
CA LEU A 94 -3.11 -0.75 6.39
C LEU A 94 -2.81 -2.11 5.77
N ALA A 95 -2.84 -2.21 4.43
CA ALA A 95 -2.49 -3.43 3.73
C ALA A 95 -1.01 -3.81 3.95
N THR A 96 -0.09 -2.84 3.90
CA THR A 96 1.33 -3.08 4.19
C THR A 96 1.53 -3.56 5.62
N LEU A 97 0.86 -2.92 6.58
CA LEU A 97 0.91 -3.32 7.99
C LEU A 97 0.37 -4.73 8.18
N TRP A 98 -0.77 -5.06 7.59
CA TRP A 98 -1.34 -6.41 7.64
C TRP A 98 -0.36 -7.46 7.09
N GLY A 99 0.32 -7.16 5.97
CA GLY A 99 1.39 -8.02 5.44
C GLY A 99 2.52 -8.25 6.46
N ALA A 100 2.92 -7.19 7.19
CA ALA A 100 3.99 -7.25 8.20
C ALA A 100 3.66 -8.11 9.42
N PHE A 101 2.36 -8.31 9.70
CA PHE A 101 1.85 -9.08 10.84
C PHE A 101 1.14 -10.38 10.43
N GLY A 102 1.47 -10.94 9.25
CA GLY A 102 1.07 -12.30 8.87
C GLY A 102 -0.01 -12.40 7.79
N GLY A 103 -0.45 -11.29 7.19
CA GLY A 103 -1.40 -11.31 6.07
C GLY A 103 -0.85 -11.89 4.76
N GLY A 104 0.47 -12.06 4.66
CA GLY A 104 1.16 -12.67 3.52
C GLY A 104 1.40 -11.69 2.36
N TRP A 105 1.95 -12.21 1.26
CA TRP A 105 2.47 -11.38 0.15
C TRP A 105 1.38 -10.61 -0.61
N ARG A 106 0.14 -11.10 -0.61
CA ARG A 106 -1.00 -10.48 -1.30
C ARG A 106 -1.33 -9.11 -0.72
N CYS A 107 -1.11 -8.90 0.57
CA CYS A 107 -1.32 -7.60 1.22
C CYS A 107 -0.33 -6.54 0.69
N TYR A 108 0.94 -6.91 0.49
CA TYR A 108 1.92 -6.02 -0.15
C TYR A 108 1.58 -5.76 -1.62
N ALA A 109 1.08 -6.77 -2.34
CA ALA A 109 0.63 -6.60 -3.72
C ALA A 109 -0.56 -5.63 -3.83
N LEU A 110 -1.49 -5.65 -2.87
CA LEU A 110 -2.60 -4.70 -2.83
C LEU A 110 -2.12 -3.26 -2.57
N ALA A 111 -1.19 -3.07 -1.62
CA ALA A 111 -0.57 -1.76 -1.41
C ALA A 111 0.18 -1.28 -2.65
N LEU A 112 0.92 -2.19 -3.29
CA LEU A 112 1.66 -1.93 -4.53
C LEU A 112 0.73 -1.57 -5.69
N ALA A 113 -0.50 -2.09 -5.74
CA ALA A 113 -1.41 -1.78 -6.84
C ALA A 113 -1.68 -0.27 -6.94
N PHE A 114 -1.97 0.40 -5.83
CA PHE A 114 -2.15 1.85 -5.83
C PHE A 114 -0.81 2.60 -5.94
N ILE A 115 0.14 2.33 -5.03
CA ILE A 115 1.41 3.08 -4.97
C ILE A 115 2.23 2.90 -6.26
N GLY A 116 2.24 1.69 -6.82
CA GLY A 116 2.90 1.37 -8.08
C GLY A 116 2.20 1.98 -9.29
N ALA A 117 0.86 1.92 -9.38
CA ALA A 117 0.14 2.60 -10.47
C ALA A 117 0.34 4.12 -10.40
N HIS A 118 0.36 4.69 -9.18
CA HIS A 118 0.65 6.09 -8.96
C HIS A 118 2.08 6.45 -9.40
N ALA A 119 3.08 5.63 -9.06
CA ALA A 119 4.44 5.81 -9.57
C ALA A 119 4.53 5.77 -11.10
N VAL A 120 3.78 4.87 -11.75
CA VAL A 120 3.72 4.82 -13.22
C VAL A 120 3.09 6.09 -13.79
N LEU A 121 2.05 6.65 -13.15
CA LEU A 121 1.46 7.92 -13.57
C LEU A 121 2.49 9.05 -13.56
N HIS A 122 3.30 9.17 -12.49
CA HIS A 122 4.36 10.17 -12.40
C HIS A 122 5.40 10.03 -13.53
N VAL A 123 5.75 8.79 -13.91
CA VAL A 123 6.62 8.54 -15.08
C VAL A 123 5.97 9.02 -16.37
N ILE A 124 4.68 8.72 -16.57
CA ILE A 124 3.93 9.15 -17.77
C ILE A 124 3.86 10.68 -17.84
N GLU A 125 3.56 11.36 -16.73
CA GLU A 125 3.46 12.83 -16.68
C GLU A 125 4.80 13.52 -16.94
N THR A 126 5.88 12.95 -16.37
CA THR A 126 7.27 13.35 -16.63
C THR A 126 7.59 13.25 -18.13
N LEU A 127 7.34 12.10 -18.74
CA LEU A 127 7.66 11.84 -20.15
C LEU A 127 6.75 12.62 -21.12
N SER A 128 5.50 12.87 -20.74
CA SER A 128 4.53 13.64 -21.53
C SER A 128 4.77 15.14 -21.44
N GLY A 129 5.72 15.57 -20.61
CA GLY A 129 6.13 16.95 -20.51
C GLY A 129 5.14 17.90 -19.83
N HIS A 130 4.06 17.37 -19.26
CA HIS A 130 3.13 18.13 -18.44
C HIS A 130 3.78 18.58 -17.13
N ALA A 131 4.86 17.90 -16.73
CA ALA A 131 5.67 18.24 -15.56
C ALA A 131 6.94 19.06 -15.88
N HIS A 132 7.16 19.56 -17.11
CA HIS A 132 8.40 20.27 -17.47
C HIS A 132 8.71 21.53 -16.62
N ALA A 133 7.71 22.17 -16.01
CA ALA A 133 7.93 23.27 -15.06
C ALA A 133 8.28 22.79 -13.63
N ALA A 134 8.00 21.53 -13.32
CA ALA A 134 8.16 20.90 -12.01
C ALA A 134 9.39 19.98 -11.94
N HIS A 135 10.38 20.10 -12.84
CA HIS A 135 11.64 19.31 -12.81
C HIS A 135 12.88 20.16 -12.53
N HIS A 136 12.81 21.03 -11.53
CA HIS A 136 14.00 21.68 -10.96
C HIS A 136 14.29 21.06 -9.58
N GLY A 137 15.49 20.49 -9.41
CA GLY A 137 16.09 20.04 -8.15
C GLY A 137 15.14 19.36 -7.12
N PRO A 138 14.59 20.12 -6.16
CA PRO A 138 13.79 19.60 -5.05
C PRO A 138 12.57 18.75 -5.42
N THR A 139 11.93 18.98 -6.57
CA THR A 139 10.73 18.23 -7.00
C THR A 139 11.04 16.82 -7.48
N LEU A 140 12.12 16.62 -8.24
CA LEU A 140 12.55 15.28 -8.64
C LEU A 140 12.96 14.43 -7.43
N LEU A 141 13.62 15.05 -6.45
CA LEU A 141 13.96 14.38 -5.19
C LEU A 141 12.70 13.99 -4.39
N ASN A 142 11.68 14.85 -4.41
CA ASN A 142 10.39 14.56 -3.79
C ASN A 142 9.70 13.35 -4.45
N ASP A 143 9.69 13.26 -5.79
CA ASP A 143 9.09 12.11 -6.49
C ASP A 143 9.88 10.81 -6.20
N VAL A 144 11.21 10.89 -6.18
CA VAL A 144 12.06 9.76 -5.82
C VAL A 144 11.78 9.28 -4.40
N ALA A 145 11.80 10.18 -3.42
CA ALA A 145 11.65 9.82 -2.02
C ALA A 145 10.20 9.44 -1.67
N GLY A 146 9.23 10.20 -2.18
CA GLY A 146 7.82 10.09 -1.85
C GLY A 146 7.05 9.04 -2.65
N ILE A 147 7.49 8.73 -3.88
CA ILE A 147 6.73 7.88 -4.81
C ILE A 147 7.55 6.66 -5.26
N TYR A 148 8.73 6.85 -5.87
CA TYR A 148 9.47 5.76 -6.50
C TYR A 148 10.10 4.78 -5.48
N VAL A 149 10.74 5.30 -4.43
CA VAL A 149 11.34 4.47 -3.38
C VAL A 149 10.29 3.61 -2.65
N PRO A 150 9.14 4.17 -2.21
CA PRO A 150 8.08 3.36 -1.60
C PRO A 150 7.50 2.30 -2.53
N ALA A 151 7.31 2.61 -3.82
CA ALA A 151 6.85 1.64 -4.82
C ALA A 151 7.84 0.47 -4.98
N ALA A 152 9.14 0.77 -5.10
CA ALA A 152 10.19 -0.23 -5.18
C ALA A 152 10.27 -1.09 -3.89
N GLY A 153 10.11 -0.46 -2.72
CA GLY A 153 10.06 -1.15 -1.44
C GLY A 153 8.88 -2.14 -1.35
N LEU A 154 7.69 -1.74 -1.79
CA LEU A 154 6.52 -2.62 -1.84
C LEU A 154 6.68 -3.76 -2.85
N LEU A 155 7.28 -3.50 -4.01
CA LEU A 155 7.60 -4.55 -4.99
C LEU A 155 8.57 -5.57 -4.39
N TRP A 156 9.64 -5.10 -3.74
CA TRP A 156 10.59 -5.96 -3.05
C TRP A 156 9.91 -6.79 -1.95
N LEU A 157 9.10 -6.17 -1.07
CA LEU A 157 8.34 -6.88 -0.04
C LEU A 157 7.43 -7.95 -0.64
N THR A 158 6.72 -7.63 -1.72
CA THR A 158 5.82 -8.55 -2.42
C THR A 158 6.59 -9.78 -2.95
N ILE A 159 7.69 -9.56 -3.68
CA ILE A 159 8.49 -10.64 -4.26
C ILE A 159 9.10 -11.51 -3.15
N ARG A 160 9.71 -10.89 -2.13
CA ARG A 160 10.38 -11.62 -1.05
C ARG A 160 9.39 -12.41 -0.20
N ALA A 161 8.25 -11.83 0.16
CA ALA A 161 7.23 -12.51 0.93
C ALA A 161 6.64 -13.70 0.17
N ARG A 162 6.45 -13.57 -1.15
CA ARG A 162 5.98 -14.67 -2.01
C ARG A 162 7.00 -15.80 -2.11
N GLN A 163 8.29 -15.49 -2.16
CA GLN A 163 9.35 -16.52 -2.18
C GLN A 163 9.43 -17.30 -0.86
N MET A 164 9.12 -16.65 0.26
CA MET A 164 9.14 -17.28 1.59
C MET A 164 7.89 -18.12 1.87
N ASN A 165 6.73 -17.70 1.33
CA ASN A 165 5.43 -18.36 1.50
C ASN A 165 4.65 -18.35 0.17
N PRO A 166 4.96 -19.27 -0.76
CA PRO A 166 4.37 -19.32 -2.11
C PRO A 166 2.87 -19.59 -2.13
#